data_AF-A0A920R7P9-F1
#
_entry.id   AF-A0A920R7P9-F1
#
_cell.length_a   1.000
_cell.length_b   1.000
_cell.length_c   1.000
_cell.angle_alpha   90.00
_cell.angle_beta   90.00
_cell.angle_gamma   90.00
#
_symmetry.space_group_name_H-M   'P 1'
#
loop_
_entity.id
_entity.type
_entity.pdbx_description
1 polymer ?
#
loop_
_entity_poly.entity_id
_entity_poly.type
_entity_poly.pdbx_seq_one_letter_code
_entity_poly.pdbx_strand_id
1 'polypeptide(L)'
;MSRGGKIAHLSAVGYQDAEHRIPMETDTYSVSIQCPKPIASTALMMLYQDGLFQLNDPLSKFIPEFADLRVLREPDGPLDETVAMEREPTIQDVLRHTAGFSHGLGRRNMIKLFVGLASFDLKHHWKK
;
A
#
# COMPACT_ATOMS: atom_id res chain seq x y z
N MET A 1 -3.90 -13.00 -20.05
CA MET A 1 -3.57 -11.95 -21.04
C MET A 1 -4.77 -11.72 -21.95
N SER A 2 -5.12 -10.47 -22.21
CA SER A 2 -6.14 -10.10 -23.18
C SER A 2 -5.61 -9.01 -24.12
N ARG A 3 -6.11 -8.97 -25.35
CA ARG A 3 -5.77 -7.95 -26.35
C ARG A 3 -7.02 -7.56 -27.12
N GLY A 4 -7.32 -6.27 -27.17
CA GLY A 4 -8.55 -5.78 -27.81
C GLY A 4 -9.83 -6.39 -27.24
N GLY A 5 -9.88 -6.60 -25.92
CA GLY A 5 -11.03 -7.19 -25.22
C GLY A 5 -11.19 -8.71 -25.36
N LYS A 6 -10.31 -9.40 -26.10
CA LYS A 6 -10.35 -10.87 -26.27
C LYS A 6 -9.28 -11.55 -25.43
N ILE A 7 -9.61 -12.67 -24.79
CA ILE A 7 -8.66 -13.50 -24.05
C ILE A 7 -7.66 -14.09 -25.05
N ALA A 8 -6.39 -13.70 -24.92
CA ALA A 8 -5.30 -14.23 -25.74
C ALA A 8 -4.64 -15.45 -25.07
N HIS A 9 -4.63 -15.47 -23.73
CA HIS A 9 -4.07 -16.57 -22.94
C HIS A 9 -4.67 -16.57 -21.52
N LEU A 10 -5.18 -17.71 -21.09
CA LEU A 10 -5.67 -17.96 -19.73
C LEU A 10 -5.39 -19.43 -19.40
N SER A 11 -4.67 -19.68 -18.31
CA SER A 11 -4.32 -21.03 -17.85
C SER A 11 -4.19 -21.01 -16.33
N ALA A 12 -4.66 -22.06 -15.67
CA ALA A 12 -4.40 -22.32 -14.25
C ALA A 12 -3.39 -23.45 -14.13
N VAL A 13 -2.42 -23.31 -13.24
CA VAL A 13 -1.33 -24.29 -13.05
C VAL A 13 -1.11 -24.49 -11.55
N GLY A 14 -0.92 -25.74 -11.14
CA GLY A 14 -0.68 -26.10 -9.75
C GLY A 14 -1.96 -26.39 -8.99
N TYR A 15 -1.88 -26.28 -7.67
CA TYR A 15 -2.95 -26.62 -6.74
C TYR A 15 -3.35 -25.37 -5.95
N GLN A 16 -4.65 -25.16 -5.76
CA GLN A 16 -5.15 -24.18 -4.78
C GLN A 16 -4.94 -24.69 -3.34
N ASP A 17 -4.95 -26.02 -3.17
CA ASP A 17 -4.57 -26.70 -1.95
C ASP A 17 -3.62 -27.86 -2.29
N ALA A 18 -2.35 -27.70 -1.94
CA ALA A 18 -1.32 -28.69 -2.26
C ALA A 18 -1.42 -29.96 -1.40
N GLU A 19 -1.94 -29.87 -0.18
CA GLU A 19 -2.07 -31.00 0.76
C GLU A 19 -3.19 -31.93 0.33
N HIS A 20 -4.36 -31.35 0.01
CA HIS A 20 -5.53 -32.09 -0.48
C HIS A 20 -5.50 -32.28 -2.01
N ARG A 21 -4.45 -31.80 -2.69
CA ARG A 21 -4.27 -31.85 -4.16
C ARG A 21 -5.47 -31.31 -4.93
N ILE A 22 -6.05 -30.22 -4.43
CA ILE A 22 -7.17 -29.55 -5.11
C ILE A 22 -6.57 -28.71 -6.24
N PRO A 23 -6.87 -29.00 -7.51
CA PRO A 23 -6.29 -28.26 -8.63
C PRO A 23 -6.72 -26.80 -8.59
N MET A 24 -5.84 -25.92 -9.09
CA MET A 24 -6.16 -24.52 -9.28
C MET A 24 -7.08 -24.37 -10.50
N GLU A 25 -8.13 -23.57 -10.36
CA GLU A 25 -9.06 -23.22 -11.44
C GLU A 25 -8.87 -21.75 -11.82
N THR A 26 -9.27 -21.36 -13.02
CA THR A 26 -9.06 -20.00 -13.54
C THR A 26 -9.84 -18.91 -12.79
N ASP A 27 -10.82 -19.31 -11.99
CA ASP A 27 -11.70 -18.51 -11.14
C ASP A 27 -11.43 -18.71 -9.64
N THR A 28 -10.34 -19.41 -9.28
CA THR A 28 -9.92 -19.57 -7.88
C THR A 28 -9.68 -18.20 -7.23
N TYR A 29 -10.36 -17.95 -6.10
CA TYR A 29 -10.21 -16.71 -5.36
C TYR A 29 -8.80 -16.62 -4.73
N SER A 30 -8.08 -15.56 -5.07
CA SER A 30 -6.72 -15.30 -4.55
C SER A 30 -6.66 -13.92 -3.90
N VAL A 31 -6.19 -13.85 -2.66
CA VAL A 31 -5.98 -12.57 -1.98
C VAL A 31 -4.65 -11.96 -2.43
N SER A 32 -4.72 -10.93 -3.27
CA SER A 32 -3.54 -10.17 -3.70
C SER A 32 -3.31 -8.97 -2.77
N ILE A 33 -2.27 -9.04 -1.95
CA ILE A 33 -1.98 -8.04 -0.90
C ILE A 33 -1.63 -6.64 -1.48
N GLN A 34 -1.12 -6.58 -2.72
CA GLN A 34 -0.68 -5.31 -3.33
C GLN A 34 -1.69 -4.68 -4.31
N CYS A 35 -2.64 -5.46 -4.84
CA CYS A 35 -3.68 -4.99 -5.74
C CYS A 35 -4.55 -3.84 -5.22
N PRO A 36 -4.72 -3.60 -3.89
CA PRO A 36 -5.45 -2.43 -3.42
C PRO A 36 -4.81 -1.09 -3.83
N LYS A 37 -3.50 -1.01 -4.10
CA LYS A 37 -2.80 0.25 -4.43
C LYS A 37 -3.29 0.87 -5.76
N PRO A 38 -3.32 0.14 -6.90
CA PRO A 38 -3.92 0.66 -8.12
C PRO A 38 -5.37 1.11 -7.95
N ILE A 39 -6.20 0.34 -7.21
CA ILE A 39 -7.62 0.67 -6.98
C ILE A 39 -7.75 1.99 -6.22
N ALA A 40 -7.03 2.14 -5.11
CA ALA A 40 -7.01 3.36 -4.32
C ALA A 40 -6.45 4.56 -5.12
N SER A 41 -5.43 4.33 -5.95
CA SER A 41 -4.86 5.37 -6.81
C SER A 41 -5.87 5.85 -7.86
N THR A 42 -6.62 4.93 -8.49
CA THR A 42 -7.69 5.28 -9.42
C THR A 42 -8.79 6.09 -8.73
N ALA A 43 -9.23 5.67 -7.54
CA ALA A 43 -10.21 6.43 -6.76
C ALA A 43 -9.73 7.85 -6.43
N LEU A 44 -8.46 8.01 -6.03
CA LEU A 44 -7.83 9.32 -5.84
C LEU A 44 -7.84 10.16 -7.11
N MET A 45 -7.55 9.57 -8.28
CA MET A 45 -7.56 10.32 -9.54
C MET A 45 -8.96 10.75 -9.98
N MET A 46 -10.01 10.01 -9.62
CA MET A 46 -11.39 10.47 -9.84
C MET A 46 -11.69 11.71 -9.00
N LEU A 47 -11.33 11.70 -7.71
CA LEU A 47 -11.51 12.86 -6.82
C LEU A 47 -10.66 14.08 -7.26
N TYR A 48 -9.49 13.84 -7.85
CA TYR A 48 -8.67 14.87 -8.49
C TYR A 48 -9.37 15.50 -9.70
N GLN A 49 -10.01 14.69 -10.55
CA GLN A 49 -10.79 15.19 -11.70
C GLN A 49 -11.98 16.05 -11.25
N ASP A 50 -12.59 15.71 -10.11
CA ASP A 50 -13.66 16.49 -9.48
C ASP A 50 -13.16 17.77 -8.79
N GLY A 51 -11.84 18.02 -8.79
CA GLY A 51 -11.22 19.22 -8.23
C GLY A 51 -11.17 19.28 -6.70
N LEU A 52 -11.44 18.17 -6.00
CA LEU A 52 -11.51 18.12 -4.54
C LEU A 52 -10.14 18.26 -3.86
N PHE A 53 -9.06 17.98 -4.58
CA PHE A 53 -7.69 18.25 -4.17
C PHE A 53 -6.82 18.51 -5.40
N GLN A 54 -5.62 19.04 -5.18
CA GLN A 54 -4.60 19.18 -6.20
C GLN A 54 -3.39 18.29 -5.88
N LEU A 55 -2.71 17.78 -6.91
CA LEU A 55 -1.58 16.86 -6.72
C LEU A 55 -0.42 17.47 -5.93
N ASN A 56 -0.29 18.80 -5.98
CA ASN A 56 0.70 19.58 -5.24
C ASN A 56 0.21 20.04 -3.86
N ASP A 57 -1.02 19.71 -3.46
CA ASP A 57 -1.48 19.99 -2.10
C ASP A 57 -0.61 19.23 -1.09
N PRO A 58 -0.20 19.88 0.03
CA PRO A 58 0.50 19.20 1.10
C PRO A 58 -0.42 18.20 1.81
N LEU A 59 0.14 17.11 2.31
CA LEU A 59 -0.64 16.10 3.03
C LEU A 59 -1.32 16.66 4.29
N SER A 60 -0.66 17.58 4.98
CA SER A 60 -1.14 18.22 6.22
C SER A 60 -2.49 18.90 6.06
N LYS A 61 -2.84 19.35 4.84
CA LYS A 61 -4.15 19.93 4.50
C LYS A 61 -5.30 18.97 4.78
N PHE A 62 -5.06 17.67 4.62
CA PHE A 62 -6.06 16.61 4.79
C PHE A 62 -5.81 15.77 6.05
N ILE A 63 -4.54 15.67 6.48
CA ILE A 63 -4.12 14.88 7.65
C ILE A 63 -3.15 15.74 8.48
N PRO A 64 -3.65 16.58 9.40
CA PRO A 64 -2.85 17.56 10.13
C PRO A 64 -1.66 16.98 10.89
N GLU A 65 -1.73 15.71 11.30
CA GLU A 65 -0.66 14.97 11.97
C GLU A 65 0.62 14.87 11.12
N PHE A 66 0.54 15.14 9.82
CA PHE A 66 1.68 15.13 8.90
C PHE A 66 2.42 16.47 8.81
N ALA A 67 1.93 17.51 9.49
CA ALA A 67 2.51 18.86 9.44
C ALA A 67 3.89 18.97 10.13
N ASP A 68 4.15 18.15 11.15
CA ASP A 68 5.37 18.21 11.97
C ASP A 68 6.21 16.91 11.91
N LEU A 69 6.16 16.21 10.77
CA LEU A 69 6.98 15.03 10.55
C LEU A 69 8.49 15.33 10.66
N ARG A 70 9.19 14.35 11.24
CA ARG A 70 10.65 14.34 11.37
C ARG A 70 11.25 13.32 10.41
N VAL A 71 12.39 13.66 9.82
CA VAL A 71 13.11 12.80 8.86
C VAL A 71 14.34 12.23 9.54
N LEU A 72 14.58 10.93 9.42
CA LEU A 72 15.81 10.30 9.93
C LEU A 72 17.02 10.87 9.19
N ARG A 73 18.09 11.20 9.94
CA ARG A 73 19.34 11.69 9.34
C ARG A 73 20.01 10.63 8.47
N GLU A 74 19.97 9.39 8.93
CA GLU A 74 20.49 8.23 8.21
C GLU A 74 19.44 7.12 8.22
N PRO A 75 19.22 6.40 7.10
CA PRO A 75 18.22 5.32 7.03
C PRO A 75 18.41 4.23 8.11
N ASP A 76 19.67 3.97 8.48
CA ASP A 76 20.07 3.01 9.50
C ASP A 76 20.59 3.67 10.79
N GLY A 77 20.37 4.99 10.99
CA GLY A 77 20.77 5.79 12.17
C GLY A 77 19.68 5.86 13.25
N PRO A 78 19.99 6.13 14.53
CA PRO A 78 19.04 6.06 15.66
C PRO A 78 17.70 6.78 15.41
N LEU A 79 16.59 6.28 15.98
CA LEU A 79 15.24 6.82 15.69
C LEU A 79 15.01 8.24 16.23
N ASP A 80 15.78 8.62 17.24
CA ASP A 80 15.84 9.95 17.83
C ASP A 80 16.72 10.92 17.03
N GLU A 81 17.61 10.42 16.17
CA GLU A 81 18.44 11.22 15.27
C GLU A 81 17.65 11.65 14.03
N THR A 82 16.90 12.73 14.20
CA THR A 82 16.05 13.30 13.16
C THR A 82 16.32 14.76 12.88
N VAL A 83 15.95 15.18 11.68
CA VAL A 83 15.93 16.58 11.24
C VAL A 83 14.50 16.98 10.91
N ALA A 84 14.23 18.29 10.89
CA ALA A 84 12.98 18.81 10.36
C ALA A 84 12.92 18.50 8.85
N MET A 85 11.71 18.29 8.32
CA MET A 85 11.53 18.14 6.88
C MET A 85 11.90 19.43 6.15
N GLU A 86 12.55 19.31 4.99
CA GLU A 86 12.87 20.47 4.13
C GLU A 86 11.62 21.00 3.40
N ARG A 87 10.67 20.12 3.12
CA ARG A 87 9.37 20.43 2.53
C ARG A 87 8.33 19.41 2.97
N GLU A 88 7.07 19.83 2.96
CA GLU A 88 5.96 18.90 3.20
C GLU A 88 5.75 17.93 2.02
N PRO A 89 5.51 16.63 2.30
CA PRO A 89 5.09 15.67 1.29
C PRO A 89 3.76 16.07 0.67
N THR A 90 3.64 15.91 -0.64
CA THR A 90 2.40 16.15 -1.38
C THR A 90 1.64 14.86 -1.66
N ILE A 91 0.39 14.99 -2.11
CA ILE A 91 -0.40 13.85 -2.60
C ILE A 91 0.32 13.13 -3.75
N GLN A 92 0.98 13.89 -4.63
CA GLN A 92 1.78 13.31 -5.72
C GLN A 92 2.94 12.44 -5.20
N ASP A 93 3.61 12.88 -4.14
CA ASP A 93 4.73 12.15 -3.55
C ASP A 93 4.28 10.81 -2.96
N VAL A 94 3.07 10.75 -2.41
CA VAL A 94 2.47 9.50 -1.90
C VAL A 94 2.16 8.54 -3.04
N LEU A 95 1.51 9.02 -4.11
CA LEU A 95 1.15 8.20 -5.27
C LEU A 95 2.38 7.64 -6.01
N ARG A 96 3.51 8.34 -5.95
CA ARG A 96 4.78 7.94 -6.59
C ARG A 96 5.71 7.17 -5.67
N HIS A 97 5.35 6.95 -4.41
CA HIS A 97 6.24 6.39 -3.40
C HIS A 97 7.54 7.19 -3.18
N THR A 98 7.49 8.52 -3.32
CA THR A 98 8.62 9.44 -3.12
C THR A 98 8.49 10.31 -1.88
N ALA A 99 7.42 10.15 -1.10
CA ALA A 99 7.19 10.90 0.15
C ALA A 99 8.14 10.55 1.30
N GLY A 100 9.04 9.57 1.13
CA GLY A 100 10.00 9.14 2.16
C GLY A 100 9.47 8.13 3.18
N PHE A 101 8.23 7.64 3.02
CA PHE A 101 7.67 6.59 3.88
C PHE A 101 8.30 5.23 3.61
N SER A 102 8.65 4.53 4.70
CA SER A 102 9.15 3.16 4.65
C SER A 102 8.11 2.17 5.17
N HIS A 103 8.09 0.97 4.62
CA HIS A 103 7.21 -0.13 5.05
C HIS A 103 7.76 -0.92 6.25
N GLY A 104 8.88 -0.48 6.85
CA GLY A 104 9.49 -1.22 7.94
C GLY A 104 10.20 -2.51 7.52
N LEU A 105 10.49 -2.65 6.23
CA LEU A 105 11.16 -3.80 5.60
C LEU A 105 12.69 -3.62 5.45
N GLY A 106 13.26 -2.60 6.11
CA GLY A 106 14.71 -2.36 6.15
C GLY A 106 15.45 -3.28 7.13
N ARG A 107 16.78 -3.13 7.26
CA ARG A 107 17.64 -3.97 8.12
C ARG A 107 17.29 -3.93 9.61
N ARG A 108 16.47 -2.98 10.04
CA ARG A 108 15.88 -2.96 11.39
C ARG A 108 14.55 -3.70 11.38
N ASN A 109 14.29 -4.47 12.43
CA ASN A 109 13.03 -5.16 12.73
C ASN A 109 11.86 -4.18 13.01
N MET A 110 11.63 -3.19 12.15
CA MET A 110 10.47 -2.31 12.17
C MET A 110 9.17 -3.07 11.83
N ILE A 111 9.31 -4.32 11.37
CA ILE A 111 8.28 -5.36 11.31
C ILE A 111 7.53 -5.51 12.65
N LYS A 112 8.17 -5.35 13.82
CA LYS A 112 7.45 -5.46 15.12
C LYS A 112 6.37 -4.39 15.30
N LEU A 113 6.58 -3.18 14.77
CA LEU A 113 5.61 -2.09 14.83
C LEU A 113 4.50 -2.28 13.79
N PHE A 114 4.85 -2.73 12.58
CA PHE A 114 3.89 -2.94 11.48
C PHE A 114 3.00 -4.16 11.70
N VAL A 115 3.54 -5.28 12.20
CA VAL A 115 2.76 -6.48 12.54
C VAL A 115 1.82 -6.23 13.71
N GLY A 116 2.18 -5.35 14.66
CA GLY A 116 1.28 -4.93 15.75
C GLY A 116 0.04 -4.16 15.26
N LEU A 117 0.19 -3.34 14.20
CA LEU A 117 -0.89 -2.56 13.59
C LEU A 117 -1.69 -3.33 12.53
N ALA A 118 -1.04 -4.24 11.80
CA ALA A 118 -1.69 -5.12 10.82
C ALA A 118 -2.36 -6.34 11.46
N SER A 119 -2.12 -6.61 12.74
CA SER A 119 -2.94 -7.50 13.56
C SER A 119 -4.27 -6.84 13.93
N PHE A 120 -5.03 -6.41 12.92
CA PHE A 120 -6.46 -6.24 13.09
C PHE A 120 -7.01 -7.65 13.32
N ASP A 121 -7.63 -7.87 14.47
CA ASP A 121 -8.19 -9.15 14.86
C ASP A 121 -9.23 -9.62 13.83
N LEU A 122 -8.79 -10.44 12.88
CA LEU A 122 -9.63 -11.05 11.86
C LEU A 122 -10.57 -12.13 12.44
N LYS A 123 -10.56 -12.39 13.75
CA LYS A 123 -11.37 -13.46 14.35
C LYS A 123 -12.84 -13.09 14.61
N HIS A 124 -13.30 -11.88 14.34
CA HIS A 124 -14.65 -11.46 14.78
C HIS A 124 -15.67 -11.06 13.70
N HIS A 125 -15.37 -11.18 12.40
CA HIS A 125 -16.29 -10.65 11.38
C HIS A 125 -16.82 -11.60 10.30
N TRP A 126 -16.57 -12.92 10.39
CA TRP A 126 -17.18 -13.87 9.45
C TRP A 126 -17.86 -15.04 10.16
N LYS A 127 -19.07 -14.76 10.68
CA LYS A 127 -20.16 -15.74 10.79
C LYS A 127 -21.43 -15.12 10.24
N LYS A 128 -21.83 -15.55 9.04
CA LYS A 128 -23.20 -15.90 8.68
C LYS A 128 -23.14 -16.97 7.60
#